data_AF-A0A418N6M2-F1
#
_entry.id   AF-A0A418N6M2-F1
#
_cell.length_a   1.000
_cell.length_b   1.000
_cell.length_c   1.000
_cell.angle_alpha   90.00
_cell.angle_beta   90.00
_cell.angle_gamma   90.00
#
_symmetry.space_group_name_H-M   'P 1'
#
loop_
_entity.id
_entity.type
_entity.pdbx_description
1 polymer ?
#
loop_
_entity_poly.entity_id
_entity_poly.type
_entity_poly.pdbx_seq_one_letter_code
_entity_poly.pdbx_strand_id
1 'polypeptide(L)'
;MKEDFYEILGVSKGASAAEIKKAYRKKAIEYHPDKNPGDTKAEEMFKKAAEAYEVLGDPDKRAKYDQFGHAAFDGSGGFGGGGMNMDDIFSQFGDIFGGAFGGGFSGFGGFGGGQRRVKGSNLRIRVKLNLEEVAHGVEKKVKVRRKVQADGVTYKTCPTCNGTGQITKITNTILGRMQTATTCSTCGGSGQTIDKRPAGADAQGLIVEEETVSIKIPPGVEDGMQLKVSGKGNSAPGNGVPGDLLVAIETVEHDTLKREGDNLHYDLYISISEAVLGSSKEIDAIGGKVRIKLEAGIQSGKILRLRGKGITSLNGYGSGDLLVHVNVWTPKEVTKEQKEFFERMQNDENFTPKPEKSDKSFFEKVKDMFS
;
A
#
# COMPACT_ATOMS: atom_id res chain seq x y z
N MET A 1 4.90 -19.74 -43.08
CA MET A 1 6.21 -19.08 -42.90
C MET A 1 6.22 -18.56 -41.47
N LYS A 2 7.24 -18.88 -40.66
CA LYS A 2 7.31 -18.40 -39.26
C LYS A 2 7.51 -16.88 -39.28
N GLU A 3 6.78 -16.15 -38.42
CA GLU A 3 6.90 -14.68 -38.28
C GLU A 3 8.33 -14.30 -37.84
N ASP A 4 8.85 -13.16 -38.29
CA ASP A 4 10.20 -12.70 -37.94
C ASP A 4 10.24 -12.27 -36.46
N PHE A 5 11.26 -12.70 -35.70
CA PHE A 5 11.35 -12.42 -34.26
C PHE A 5 11.46 -10.91 -33.95
N TYR A 6 12.03 -10.13 -34.87
CA TYR A 6 12.08 -8.67 -34.73
C TYR A 6 10.69 -8.05 -34.91
N GLU A 7 9.86 -8.60 -35.79
CA GLU A 7 8.47 -8.17 -36.00
C GLU A 7 7.58 -8.53 -34.81
N ILE A 8 7.75 -9.73 -34.24
CA ILE A 8 7.02 -10.17 -33.03
C ILE A 8 7.26 -9.23 -31.85
N LEU A 9 8.52 -8.81 -31.65
CA LEU A 9 8.86 -7.84 -30.60
C LEU A 9 8.59 -6.38 -31.01
N GLY A 10 8.33 -6.10 -32.29
CA GLY A 10 8.10 -4.76 -32.81
C GLY A 10 9.35 -3.87 -32.80
N VAL A 11 10.52 -4.45 -33.06
CA VAL A 11 11.82 -3.76 -33.09
C VAL A 11 12.49 -3.91 -34.45
N SER A 12 13.47 -3.05 -34.76
CA SER A 12 14.25 -3.18 -35.99
C SER A 12 15.36 -4.23 -35.85
N LYS A 13 15.83 -4.79 -36.97
CA LYS A 13 16.96 -5.75 -36.98
C LYS A 13 18.26 -5.18 -36.38
N GLY A 14 18.42 -3.85 -36.42
CA GLY A 14 19.54 -3.13 -35.81
C GLY A 14 19.35 -2.78 -34.32
N ALA A 15 18.28 -3.23 -33.66
CA ALA A 15 17.99 -2.88 -32.29
C ALA A 15 19.09 -3.37 -31.32
N SER A 16 19.44 -2.53 -30.35
CA SER A 16 20.35 -2.89 -29.27
C SER A 16 19.73 -3.94 -28.33
N ALA A 17 20.55 -4.66 -27.57
CA ALA A 17 20.08 -5.62 -26.56
C ALA A 17 19.12 -4.96 -25.53
N ALA A 18 19.37 -3.69 -25.20
CA ALA A 18 18.52 -2.92 -24.30
C ALA A 18 17.13 -2.65 -24.90
N GLU A 19 17.06 -2.36 -26.21
CA GLU A 19 15.79 -2.14 -26.93
C GLU A 19 14.99 -3.42 -27.07
N ILE A 20 15.64 -4.54 -27.41
CA ILE A 20 15.02 -5.88 -27.47
C ILE A 20 14.43 -6.26 -26.11
N LYS A 21 15.20 -6.07 -25.02
CA LYS A 21 14.73 -6.31 -23.65
C LYS A 21 13.56 -5.39 -23.26
N LYS A 22 13.58 -4.13 -23.68
CA LYS A 22 12.49 -3.18 -23.42
C LYS A 22 11.22 -3.57 -24.18
N ALA A 23 11.35 -3.98 -25.43
CA ALA A 23 10.24 -4.40 -26.28
C ALA A 23 9.57 -5.68 -25.75
N TYR A 24 10.37 -6.68 -25.39
CA TYR A 24 9.88 -7.90 -24.74
C TYR A 24 9.09 -7.58 -23.46
N ARG A 25 9.62 -6.71 -22.59
CA ARG A 25 8.90 -6.31 -21.36
C ARG A 25 7.55 -5.67 -21.65
N LYS A 26 7.46 -4.83 -22.68
CA LYS A 26 6.20 -4.20 -23.09
C LYS A 26 5.19 -5.26 -23.53
N LYS A 27 5.61 -6.20 -24.39
CA LYS A 27 4.77 -7.29 -24.90
C LYS A 27 4.36 -8.28 -23.83
N ALA A 28 5.26 -8.61 -22.90
CA ALA A 28 4.99 -9.52 -21.80
C ALA A 28 3.98 -8.94 -20.79
N ILE A 29 3.99 -7.63 -20.55
CA ILE A 29 2.97 -6.96 -19.72
C ILE A 29 1.64 -6.84 -20.48
N GLU A 30 1.70 -6.55 -21.78
CA GLU A 30 0.51 -6.42 -22.65
C GLU A 30 -0.28 -7.73 -22.72
N TYR A 31 0.42 -8.86 -22.89
CA TYR A 31 -0.18 -10.19 -23.06
C TYR A 31 -0.11 -11.08 -21.81
N HIS A 32 0.10 -10.51 -20.63
CA HIS A 32 0.18 -11.27 -19.39
C HIS A 32 -1.16 -11.98 -19.07
N PRO A 33 -1.18 -13.27 -18.71
CA PRO A 33 -2.42 -13.99 -18.38
C PRO A 33 -3.24 -13.37 -17.24
N ASP A 34 -2.60 -12.82 -16.20
CA ASP A 34 -3.32 -12.11 -15.13
C ASP A 34 -4.10 -10.87 -15.63
N LYS A 35 -3.60 -10.19 -16.68
CA LYS A 35 -4.29 -9.04 -17.28
C LYS A 35 -5.30 -9.45 -18.35
N ASN A 36 -5.15 -10.65 -18.90
CA ASN A 36 -5.97 -11.19 -19.99
C ASN A 36 -6.47 -12.61 -19.62
N PRO A 37 -7.22 -12.77 -18.52
CA PRO A 37 -7.62 -14.10 -18.06
C PRO A 37 -8.57 -14.76 -19.07
N GLY A 38 -8.20 -15.96 -19.54
CA GLY A 38 -9.00 -16.73 -20.48
C GLY A 38 -8.88 -16.31 -21.95
N ASP A 39 -8.00 -15.37 -22.29
CA ASP A 39 -7.73 -14.99 -23.69
C ASP A 39 -6.63 -15.86 -24.31
N THR A 40 -7.06 -16.83 -25.14
CA THR A 40 -6.17 -17.74 -25.87
C THR A 40 -5.25 -17.03 -26.87
N LYS A 41 -5.64 -15.86 -27.40
CA LYS A 41 -4.81 -15.09 -28.33
C LYS A 41 -3.69 -14.35 -27.59
N ALA A 42 -3.99 -13.81 -26.41
CA ALA A 42 -2.98 -13.19 -25.56
C ALA A 42 -1.93 -14.24 -25.14
N GLU A 43 -2.36 -15.45 -24.79
CA GLU A 43 -1.45 -16.55 -24.45
C GLU A 43 -0.53 -16.94 -25.62
N GLU A 44 -1.07 -17.03 -26.84
CA GLU A 44 -0.27 -17.32 -28.04
C GLU A 44 0.75 -16.21 -28.33
N MET A 45 0.35 -14.95 -28.22
CA MET A 45 1.23 -13.79 -28.41
C MET A 45 2.30 -13.70 -27.33
N PHE A 46 1.98 -14.08 -26.08
CA PHE A 46 2.94 -14.15 -24.99
C PHE A 46 4.01 -15.22 -25.27
N LYS A 47 3.61 -16.42 -25.72
CA LYS A 47 4.54 -17.50 -26.09
C LYS A 47 5.47 -17.07 -27.23
N LYS A 48 4.93 -16.47 -28.29
CA LYS A 48 5.72 -15.94 -29.42
C LYS A 48 6.72 -14.88 -28.97
N ALA A 49 6.32 -13.95 -28.09
CA ALA A 49 7.21 -12.92 -27.57
C ALA A 49 8.33 -13.50 -26.68
N ALA A 50 8.04 -14.55 -25.91
CA ALA A 50 9.04 -15.25 -25.11
C ALA A 50 10.08 -15.97 -25.99
N GLU A 51 9.62 -16.72 -27.00
CA GLU A 51 10.49 -17.39 -27.97
C GLU A 51 11.39 -16.38 -28.71
N ALA A 52 10.82 -15.26 -29.17
CA ALA A 52 11.56 -14.19 -29.81
C ALA A 52 12.65 -13.60 -28.90
N TYR A 53 12.37 -13.41 -27.60
CA TYR A 53 13.35 -12.89 -26.66
C TYR A 53 14.43 -13.92 -26.29
N GLU A 54 14.11 -15.20 -26.26
CA GLU A 54 15.09 -16.26 -26.00
C GLU A 54 16.18 -16.30 -27.09
N VAL A 55 15.77 -16.04 -28.34
CA VAL A 55 16.69 -16.02 -29.49
C VAL A 55 17.38 -14.66 -29.63
N LEU A 56 16.65 -13.55 -29.55
CA LEU A 56 17.21 -12.21 -29.79
C LEU A 56 17.92 -11.59 -28.57
N GLY A 57 17.61 -12.08 -27.36
CA GLY A 57 18.19 -11.61 -26.10
C GLY A 57 19.58 -12.16 -25.80
N ASP A 58 19.93 -13.30 -26.39
CA ASP A 58 21.25 -13.93 -26.30
C ASP A 58 22.10 -13.54 -27.53
N PRO A 59 23.30 -12.95 -27.35
CA PRO A 59 24.14 -12.50 -28.46
C PRO A 59 24.51 -13.59 -29.46
N ASP A 60 24.75 -14.82 -28.98
CA ASP A 60 25.18 -15.94 -29.83
C ASP A 60 23.99 -16.54 -30.59
N LYS A 61 22.82 -16.66 -29.96
CA LYS A 61 21.58 -17.09 -30.63
C LYS A 61 21.11 -16.05 -31.65
N ARG A 62 21.20 -14.76 -31.31
CA ARG A 62 20.86 -13.67 -32.22
C ARG A 62 21.74 -13.69 -33.46
N ALA A 63 23.06 -13.84 -33.31
CA ALA A 63 23.98 -13.91 -34.44
C ALA A 63 23.65 -15.09 -35.39
N LYS A 64 23.27 -16.25 -34.83
CA LYS A 64 22.83 -17.41 -35.64
C LYS A 64 21.51 -17.14 -36.36
N TYR A 65 20.55 -16.51 -35.68
CA TYR A 65 19.27 -16.12 -36.27
C TYR A 65 19.45 -15.10 -37.40
N ASP A 66 20.32 -14.11 -37.21
CA ASP A 66 20.61 -13.09 -38.22
C ASP A 66 21.27 -13.67 -39.48
N GLN A 67 22.03 -14.77 -39.33
CA GLN A 67 22.74 -15.44 -40.43
C GLN A 67 21.88 -16.48 -41.18
N PHE A 68 21.08 -17.27 -40.48
CA PHE A 68 20.37 -18.42 -41.07
C PHE A 68 18.84 -18.36 -40.89
N GLY A 69 18.32 -17.29 -40.28
CA GLY A 69 16.90 -17.14 -39.97
C GLY A 69 16.38 -18.26 -39.06
N HIS A 70 15.10 -18.60 -39.20
CA HIS A 70 14.47 -19.70 -38.45
C HIS A 70 15.10 -21.07 -38.72
N ALA A 71 15.76 -21.26 -39.86
CA ALA A 71 16.43 -22.52 -40.20
C ALA A 71 17.67 -22.80 -39.32
N ALA A 72 18.22 -21.78 -38.64
CA ALA A 72 19.30 -21.92 -37.66
C ALA A 72 18.98 -22.91 -36.52
N PHE A 73 17.68 -23.14 -36.27
CA PHE A 73 17.19 -23.90 -35.11
C PHE A 73 16.38 -25.14 -35.50
N ASP A 74 16.16 -25.40 -36.79
CA ASP A 74 15.37 -26.55 -37.30
C ASP A 74 16.22 -27.82 -37.57
N GLY A 75 17.55 -27.81 -37.32
CA GLY A 75 18.45 -28.88 -37.82
C GLY A 75 19.59 -29.36 -36.92
N SER A 76 19.71 -28.90 -35.67
CA SER A 76 20.83 -29.28 -34.80
C SER A 76 20.40 -29.49 -33.34
N GLY A 77 20.04 -30.73 -33.02
CA GLY A 77 20.34 -31.42 -31.76
C GLY A 77 20.23 -30.69 -30.41
N GLY A 78 19.30 -29.73 -30.24
CA GLY A 78 19.19 -29.01 -28.97
C GLY A 78 17.86 -28.34 -28.65
N PHE A 79 16.88 -28.34 -29.56
CA PHE A 79 15.59 -27.68 -29.31
C PHE A 79 14.43 -28.35 -30.07
N GLY A 80 14.25 -29.64 -29.83
CA GLY A 80 13.11 -30.40 -30.35
C GLY A 80 12.80 -31.52 -29.38
N GLY A 81 11.94 -31.27 -28.39
CA GLY A 81 11.55 -32.33 -27.45
C GLY A 81 11.11 -31.89 -26.05
N GLY A 82 11.00 -30.60 -25.76
CA GLY A 82 10.39 -30.14 -24.52
C GLY A 82 9.69 -28.82 -24.80
N GLY A 83 8.36 -28.84 -24.89
CA GLY A 83 7.59 -27.60 -24.87
C GLY A 83 7.99 -26.83 -23.62
N MET A 84 8.42 -25.57 -23.78
CA MET A 84 8.62 -24.70 -22.64
C MET A 84 7.29 -24.67 -21.87
N ASN A 85 7.27 -25.30 -20.70
CA ASN A 85 6.08 -25.29 -19.86
C ASN A 85 5.80 -23.85 -19.46
N MET A 86 4.52 -23.48 -19.38
CA MET A 86 4.11 -22.14 -18.93
C MET A 86 4.82 -21.79 -17.61
N ASP A 87 4.97 -22.75 -16.71
CA ASP A 87 5.66 -22.59 -15.43
C ASP A 87 7.18 -22.30 -15.56
N ASP A 88 7.86 -22.81 -16.59
CA ASP A 88 9.29 -22.50 -16.86
C ASP A 88 9.47 -21.12 -17.50
N ILE A 89 8.55 -20.71 -18.36
CA ILE A 89 8.53 -19.34 -18.91
C ILE A 89 8.23 -18.33 -17.80
N PHE A 90 7.33 -18.67 -16.89
CA PHE A 90 7.00 -17.83 -15.73
C PHE A 90 8.09 -17.81 -14.66
N SER A 91 8.82 -18.91 -14.45
CA SER A 91 9.96 -18.92 -13.52
C SER A 91 11.14 -18.12 -14.08
N GLN A 92 11.42 -18.21 -15.38
CA GLN A 92 12.41 -17.38 -16.07
C GLN A 92 11.98 -15.90 -16.09
N PHE A 93 10.68 -15.62 -16.18
CA PHE A 93 10.11 -14.29 -15.96
C PHE A 93 10.30 -13.84 -14.51
N GLY A 94 10.09 -14.73 -13.54
CA GLY A 94 10.35 -14.52 -12.11
C GLY A 94 11.81 -14.18 -11.80
N ASP A 95 12.77 -14.77 -12.49
CA ASP A 95 14.20 -14.43 -12.33
C ASP A 95 14.58 -13.12 -13.04
N ILE A 96 13.94 -12.81 -14.17
CA ILE A 96 14.16 -11.54 -14.90
C ILE A 96 13.43 -10.35 -14.24
N PHE A 97 12.30 -10.58 -13.56
CA PHE A 97 11.46 -9.54 -12.94
C PHE A 97 11.51 -9.51 -11.41
N GLY A 98 11.77 -10.65 -10.76
CA GLY A 98 12.02 -10.75 -9.31
C GLY A 98 13.29 -10.03 -8.87
N GLY A 99 14.19 -9.71 -9.82
CA GLY A 99 15.33 -8.82 -9.60
C GLY A 99 15.05 -7.32 -9.81
N ALA A 100 13.88 -6.93 -10.36
CA ALA A 100 13.69 -5.55 -10.85
C ALA A 100 12.49 -4.78 -10.26
N PHE A 101 11.53 -5.44 -9.60
CA PHE A 101 10.40 -4.75 -8.93
C PHE A 101 10.34 -4.94 -7.42
N GLY A 102 11.35 -5.59 -6.83
CA GLY A 102 11.43 -5.89 -5.40
C GLY A 102 12.84 -5.76 -4.83
N GLY A 103 13.52 -4.65 -5.08
CA GLY A 103 14.78 -4.26 -4.40
C GLY A 103 16.01 -5.07 -4.79
N GLY A 104 16.82 -4.56 -5.73
CA GLY A 104 18.12 -5.17 -5.98
C GLY A 104 18.78 -4.70 -7.26
N PHE A 105 19.56 -3.62 -7.14
CA PHE A 105 20.65 -3.35 -8.08
C PHE A 105 21.67 -4.49 -7.96
N SER A 106 21.54 -5.59 -8.70
CA SER A 106 22.61 -6.58 -8.85
C SER A 106 22.39 -7.47 -10.07
N GLY A 107 23.12 -7.16 -11.15
CA GLY A 107 23.09 -7.93 -12.39
C GLY A 107 24.08 -7.35 -13.39
N PHE A 108 25.35 -7.72 -13.21
CA PHE A 108 26.52 -7.50 -14.07
C PHE A 108 27.25 -6.15 -14.00
N GLY A 109 28.48 -6.20 -13.44
CA GLY A 109 29.52 -5.18 -13.60
C GLY A 109 29.84 -4.38 -12.34
N GLY A 110 30.66 -4.94 -11.44
CA GLY A 110 31.25 -4.11 -10.38
C GLY A 110 31.94 -4.91 -9.28
N PHE A 111 33.26 -5.05 -9.40
CA PHE A 111 34.15 -5.01 -8.24
C PHE A 111 33.79 -3.75 -7.43
N GLY A 112 32.98 -3.91 -6.40
CA GLY A 112 32.42 -2.82 -5.65
C GLY A 112 31.93 -3.36 -4.32
N GLY A 113 32.88 -3.70 -3.45
CA GLY A 113 32.63 -3.91 -2.03
C GLY A 113 32.11 -2.61 -1.41
N GLY A 114 30.87 -2.25 -1.71
CA GLY A 114 30.16 -1.21 -1.00
C GLY A 114 30.02 -1.68 0.44
N GLN A 115 30.79 -1.05 1.34
CA GLN A 115 30.64 -1.25 2.78
C GLN A 115 29.14 -1.15 3.12
N ARG A 116 28.52 -2.26 3.55
CA ARG A 116 27.17 -2.23 4.12
C ARG A 116 27.24 -1.36 5.37
N ARG A 117 26.84 -0.10 5.24
CA ARG A 117 26.75 0.83 6.37
C ARG A 117 25.69 0.29 7.31
N VAL A 118 26.02 0.19 8.59
CA VAL A 118 25.03 -0.19 9.60
C VAL A 118 23.93 0.85 9.65
N LYS A 119 22.68 0.38 9.67
CA LYS A 119 21.51 1.23 9.83
C LYS A 119 21.09 1.23 11.29
N GLY A 120 20.78 2.41 11.82
CA GLY A 120 20.26 2.57 13.17
C GLY A 120 18.85 2.00 13.30
N SER A 121 18.40 1.80 14.55
CA SER A 121 17.07 1.25 14.79
C SER A 121 15.97 2.22 14.42
N ASN A 122 14.86 1.70 13.90
CA ASN A 122 13.69 2.50 13.59
C ASN A 122 13.00 2.94 14.91
N LEU A 123 12.39 4.12 14.89
CA LEU A 123 11.51 4.59 15.94
C LEU A 123 10.07 4.39 15.50
N ARG A 124 9.17 4.04 16.42
CA ARG A 124 7.74 3.94 16.14
C ARG A 124 6.98 4.89 17.07
N ILE A 125 6.17 5.76 16.48
CA ILE A 125 5.28 6.66 17.22
C ILE A 125 3.83 6.43 16.76
N ARG A 126 2.89 6.75 17.64
CA ARG A 126 1.46 6.79 17.32
C ARG A 126 1.02 8.23 17.23
N VAL A 127 0.32 8.59 16.16
CA VAL A 127 -0.23 9.92 15.96
C VAL A 127 -1.74 9.79 15.83
N LYS A 128 -2.44 10.41 16.78
CA LYS A 128 -3.90 10.48 16.78
C LYS A 128 -4.37 11.54 15.79
N LEU A 129 -5.33 11.18 14.95
CA LEU A 129 -5.95 12.07 13.98
C LEU A 129 -7.46 12.11 14.17
N ASN A 130 -8.02 13.31 14.05
CA ASN A 130 -9.46 13.50 14.01
C ASN A 130 -9.97 13.34 12.56
N LEU A 131 -11.27 13.09 12.41
CA LEU A 131 -11.90 12.89 11.10
C LEU A 131 -11.67 14.06 10.11
N GLU A 132 -11.67 15.30 10.61
CA GLU A 132 -11.38 16.48 9.80
C GLU A 132 -9.93 16.52 9.27
N GLU A 133 -8.98 16.12 10.11
CA GLU A 133 -7.55 16.04 9.75
C GLU A 133 -7.30 14.93 8.74
N VAL A 134 -8.03 13.82 8.87
CA VAL A 134 -7.99 12.70 7.92
C VAL A 134 -8.54 13.13 6.56
N ALA A 135 -9.60 13.92 6.51
CA ALA A 135 -10.22 14.30 5.25
C ALA A 135 -9.42 15.33 4.44
N HIS A 136 -8.79 16.31 5.11
CA HIS A 136 -8.05 17.38 4.45
C HIS A 136 -6.53 17.13 4.38
N GLY A 137 -6.03 16.18 5.18
CA GLY A 137 -4.61 16.04 5.44
C GLY A 137 -4.10 17.12 6.40
N VAL A 138 -3.00 16.82 7.09
CA VAL A 138 -2.43 17.74 8.09
C VAL A 138 -0.92 17.59 8.17
N GLU A 139 -0.23 18.69 8.44
CA GLU A 139 1.18 18.68 8.81
C GLU A 139 1.29 18.76 10.34
N LYS A 140 1.70 17.67 10.98
CA LYS A 140 1.89 17.61 12.45
C LYS A 140 3.36 17.68 12.81
N LYS A 141 3.68 18.56 13.76
CA LYS A 141 5.01 18.63 14.39
C LYS A 141 5.01 17.76 15.64
N VAL A 142 5.83 16.71 15.64
CA VAL A 142 5.94 15.79 16.77
C VAL A 142 7.34 15.85 17.35
N LYS A 143 7.43 16.00 18.67
CA LYS A 143 8.70 15.87 19.39
C LYS A 143 9.05 14.39 19.52
N VAL A 144 10.18 13.98 18.96
CA VAL A 144 10.68 12.61 19.03
C VAL A 144 11.97 12.59 19.82
N ARG A 145 12.08 11.64 20.75
CA ARG A 145 13.30 11.37 21.50
C ARG A 145 14.08 10.31 20.75
N ARG A 146 15.19 10.68 20.13
CA ARG A 146 16.01 9.76 19.32
C ARG A 146 17.45 9.74 19.79
N LYS A 147 18.13 8.63 19.53
CA LYS A 147 19.57 8.52 19.76
C LYS A 147 20.34 9.20 18.62
N VAL A 148 21.25 10.10 18.97
CA VAL A 148 22.19 10.76 18.04
C VAL A 148 23.62 10.51 18.50
N GLN A 149 24.59 10.63 17.61
CA GLN A 149 26.00 10.54 18.00
C GLN A 149 26.36 11.75 18.86
N ALA A 150 27.05 11.50 19.98
CA ALA A 150 27.45 12.55 20.88
C ALA A 150 28.54 13.44 20.24
N ASP A 151 28.49 14.74 20.50
CA ASP A 151 29.52 15.65 20.02
C ASP A 151 30.90 15.25 20.56
N GLY A 152 31.88 15.12 19.66
CA GLY A 152 33.24 14.72 19.99
C GLY A 152 33.48 13.22 20.21
N VAL A 153 32.50 12.36 19.92
CA VAL A 153 32.74 10.91 19.80
C VAL A 153 33.62 10.62 18.59
N THR A 154 34.62 9.77 18.75
CA THR A 154 35.45 9.29 17.64
C THR A 154 35.43 7.78 17.57
N TYR A 155 35.55 7.26 16.34
CA TYR A 155 35.56 5.83 16.05
C TYR A 155 36.81 5.45 15.28
N LYS A 156 37.34 4.25 15.56
CA LYS A 156 38.44 3.64 14.83
C LYS A 156 37.99 2.38 14.11
N THR A 157 38.72 1.98 13.08
CA THR A 157 38.42 0.75 12.32
C THR A 157 38.52 -0.46 13.25
N CYS A 158 37.52 -1.34 13.19
CA CYS A 158 37.49 -2.55 14.00
C CYS A 158 38.65 -3.48 13.58
N PRO A 159 39.56 -3.86 14.50
CA PRO A 159 40.72 -4.69 14.16
C PRO A 159 40.33 -6.12 13.80
N THR A 160 39.20 -6.63 14.30
CA THR A 160 38.76 -8.01 14.08
C THR A 160 38.23 -8.24 12.67
N CYS A 161 37.57 -7.25 12.08
CA CYS A 161 36.96 -7.36 10.74
C CYS A 161 37.59 -6.41 9.72
N ASN A 162 38.60 -5.62 10.10
CA ASN A 162 39.25 -4.62 9.25
C ASN A 162 38.25 -3.70 8.53
N GLY A 163 37.19 -3.28 9.23
CA GLY A 163 36.19 -2.37 8.67
C GLY A 163 35.07 -3.03 7.86
N THR A 164 35.13 -4.35 7.62
CA THR A 164 34.11 -5.05 6.82
C THR A 164 32.80 -5.31 7.57
N GLY A 165 32.82 -5.25 8.90
CA GLY A 165 31.64 -5.50 9.75
C GLY A 165 31.23 -6.97 9.84
N GLN A 166 31.87 -7.86 9.09
CA GLN A 166 31.58 -9.29 9.06
C GLN A 166 32.86 -10.10 9.24
N ILE A 167 32.72 -11.31 9.78
CA ILE A 167 33.82 -12.28 9.90
C ILE A 167 33.36 -13.59 9.25
N THR A 168 34.25 -14.20 8.46
CA THR A 168 33.98 -15.49 7.81
C THR A 168 34.19 -16.60 8.84
N LYS A 169 33.12 -17.30 9.21
CA LYS A 169 33.16 -18.47 10.07
C LYS A 169 33.22 -19.72 9.20
N ILE A 170 34.29 -20.50 9.37
CA ILE A 170 34.45 -21.78 8.69
C ILE A 170 33.92 -22.86 9.62
N THR A 171 32.95 -23.65 9.16
CA THR A 171 32.33 -24.74 9.93
C THR A 171 32.45 -26.04 9.16
N ASN A 172 33.01 -27.07 9.80
CA ASN A 172 33.14 -28.39 9.18
C ASN A 172 31.77 -29.10 9.28
N THR A 173 31.19 -29.43 8.13
CA THR A 173 29.97 -30.23 8.02
C THR A 173 30.31 -31.60 7.43
N ILE A 174 29.39 -32.58 7.54
CA ILE A 174 29.55 -33.92 6.96
C ILE A 174 29.76 -33.86 5.42
N LEU A 175 29.30 -32.77 4.78
CA LEU A 175 29.42 -32.50 3.35
C LEU A 175 30.65 -31.64 2.98
N GLY A 176 31.54 -31.32 3.94
CA GLY A 176 32.75 -30.52 3.73
C GLY A 176 32.80 -29.23 4.53
N ARG A 177 33.79 -28.37 4.21
CA ARG A 177 34.02 -27.08 4.89
C ARG A 177 33.04 -26.04 4.35
N MET A 178 32.06 -25.64 5.16
CA MET A 178 31.12 -24.58 4.82
C MET A 178 31.63 -23.24 5.39
N GLN A 179 31.83 -22.25 4.53
CA GLN A 179 32.16 -20.88 4.95
C GLN A 179 30.88 -20.05 5.02
N THR A 180 30.59 -19.46 6.18
CA THR A 180 29.45 -18.57 6.37
C THR A 180 29.90 -17.20 6.88
N ALA A 181 29.38 -16.13 6.31
CA ALA A 181 29.62 -14.79 6.81
C ALA A 181 28.74 -14.55 8.05
N THR A 182 29.36 -14.19 9.17
CA THR A 182 28.67 -13.82 10.41
C THR A 182 28.97 -12.38 10.77
N THR A 183 28.08 -11.72 11.51
CA THR A 183 28.33 -10.36 12.01
C THR A 183 29.55 -10.36 12.95
N CYS A 184 30.44 -9.37 12.81
CA CYS A 184 31.60 -9.26 13.68
C CYS A 184 31.14 -9.01 15.12
N SER A 185 31.51 -9.89 16.06
CA SER A 185 31.12 -9.79 17.47
C SER A 185 31.72 -8.56 18.17
N THR A 186 32.89 -8.08 17.74
CA THR A 186 33.58 -6.94 18.36
C THR A 186 32.91 -5.60 18.05
N CYS A 187 32.44 -5.41 16.80
CA CYS A 187 31.81 -4.15 16.38
C CYS A 187 30.30 -4.25 16.14
N GLY A 188 29.70 -5.43 16.33
CA GLY A 188 28.27 -5.65 16.12
C GLY A 188 27.81 -5.40 14.68
N GLY A 189 28.72 -5.46 13.71
CA GLY A 189 28.42 -5.17 12.31
C GLY A 189 28.84 -3.80 11.81
N SER A 190 29.19 -2.83 12.68
CA SER A 190 29.47 -1.44 12.28
C SER A 190 30.77 -1.25 11.50
N GLY A 191 31.68 -2.22 11.56
CA GLY A 191 33.03 -2.09 11.03
C GLY A 191 33.94 -1.16 11.85
N GLN A 192 33.41 -0.51 12.89
CA GLN A 192 34.13 0.47 13.69
C GLN A 192 33.92 0.25 15.19
N THR A 193 34.92 0.57 15.99
CA THR A 193 34.86 0.56 17.45
C THR A 193 35.07 1.97 17.98
N ILE A 194 34.51 2.27 19.16
CA ILE A 194 34.71 3.59 19.78
C ILE A 194 36.18 3.78 20.13
N ASP A 195 36.69 4.96 19.86
CA ASP A 195 38.02 5.39 20.28
C ASP A 195 37.92 6.35 21.47
N LYS A 196 37.23 7.49 21.30
CA LYS A 196 36.95 8.45 22.38
C LYS A 196 35.46 8.55 22.64
N ARG A 197 35.06 8.39 23.90
CA ARG A 197 33.67 8.51 24.38
C ARG A 197 33.52 9.74 25.27
N PRO A 198 32.67 10.72 24.91
CA PRO A 198 32.37 11.85 25.80
C PRO A 198 31.50 11.42 26.99
N ALA A 199 31.50 12.22 28.06
CA ALA A 199 30.67 11.98 29.23
C ALA A 199 29.17 12.10 28.86
N GLY A 200 28.34 11.17 29.33
CA GLY A 200 26.90 11.13 29.04
C GLY A 200 26.50 10.33 27.79
N ALA A 201 27.44 9.95 26.92
CA ALA A 201 27.17 9.04 25.80
C ALA A 201 27.07 7.59 26.28
N ASP A 202 26.29 6.73 25.61
CA ASP A 202 26.18 5.31 25.92
C ASP A 202 27.38 4.49 25.41
N ALA A 203 27.37 3.16 25.61
CA ALA A 203 28.46 2.25 25.20
C ALA A 203 28.72 2.26 23.68
N GLN A 204 27.82 2.85 22.90
CA GLN A 204 27.90 3.01 21.45
C GLN A 204 28.20 4.46 21.03
N GLY A 205 28.43 5.37 21.98
CA GLY A 205 28.75 6.76 21.70
C GLY A 205 27.52 7.62 21.37
N LEU A 206 26.32 7.15 21.73
CA LEU A 206 25.06 7.82 21.43
C LEU A 206 24.48 8.53 22.66
N ILE A 207 23.84 9.69 22.43
CA ILE A 207 23.05 10.44 23.42
C ILE A 207 21.59 10.52 22.97
N VAL A 208 20.68 10.68 23.93
CA VAL A 208 19.26 10.90 23.62
C VAL A 208 19.02 12.39 23.47
N GLU A 209 18.56 12.80 22.29
CA GLU A 209 18.18 14.18 21.97
C GLU A 209 16.70 14.26 21.60
N GLU A 210 16.05 15.37 21.94
CA GLU A 210 14.68 15.67 21.50
C GLU A 210 14.71 16.52 20.23
N GLU A 211 14.18 15.98 19.14
CA GLU A 211 14.05 16.70 17.87
C GLU A 211 12.57 16.88 17.52
N THR A 212 12.21 18.05 16.99
CA THR A 212 10.86 18.27 16.45
C THR A 212 10.85 17.90 14.98
N VAL A 213 10.10 16.85 14.62
CA VAL A 213 9.97 16.37 13.24
C VAL A 213 8.61 16.78 12.69
N SER A 214 8.60 17.40 11.51
CA SER A 214 7.38 17.70 10.77
C SER A 214 6.97 16.50 9.92
N ILE A 215 5.75 16.00 10.12
CA ILE A 215 5.19 14.84 9.45
C ILE A 215 4.02 15.32 8.60
N LYS A 216 4.14 15.18 7.28
CA LYS A 216 3.06 15.46 6.34
C LYS A 216 2.20 14.22 6.17
N ILE A 217 0.96 14.31 6.62
CA ILE A 217 0.00 13.22 6.56
C ILE A 217 -0.98 13.54 5.42
N PRO A 218 -1.02 12.72 4.36
CA PRO A 218 -1.93 12.95 3.25
C PRO A 218 -3.40 12.77 3.68
N PRO A 219 -4.36 13.37 2.96
CA PRO A 219 -5.77 13.10 3.15
C PRO A 219 -6.09 11.63 2.83
N GLY A 220 -7.14 11.10 3.45
CA GLY A 220 -7.66 9.76 3.20
C GLY A 220 -7.05 8.64 4.04
N VAL A 221 -6.05 8.93 4.88
CA VAL A 221 -5.36 7.92 5.70
C VAL A 221 -6.30 7.07 6.54
N GLU A 222 -6.08 5.76 6.52
CA GLU A 222 -6.85 4.78 7.30
C GLU A 222 -6.21 4.50 8.65
N ASP A 223 -7.03 3.98 9.57
CA ASP A 223 -6.55 3.51 10.86
C ASP A 223 -5.54 2.36 10.70
N GLY A 224 -4.48 2.37 11.50
CA GLY A 224 -3.43 1.36 11.43
C GLY A 224 -2.41 1.54 10.29
N MET A 225 -2.63 2.49 9.37
CA MET A 225 -1.67 2.82 8.32
C MET A 225 -0.34 3.31 8.92
N GLN A 226 0.79 2.92 8.31
CA GLN A 226 2.13 3.31 8.76
C GLN A 226 2.82 4.20 7.72
N LEU A 227 3.14 5.43 8.10
CA LEU A 227 3.93 6.35 7.30
C LEU A 227 5.40 6.28 7.71
N LYS A 228 6.30 6.26 6.73
CA LYS A 228 7.74 6.19 6.97
C LYS A 228 8.40 7.53 6.69
N VAL A 229 9.02 8.12 7.71
CA VAL A 229 9.87 9.31 7.59
C VAL A 229 11.34 8.87 7.65
N SER A 230 12.01 8.94 6.50
CA SER A 230 13.35 8.38 6.32
C SER A 230 14.41 9.14 7.13
N GLY A 231 15.34 8.41 7.76
CA GLY A 231 16.49 8.99 8.46
C GLY A 231 16.17 9.74 9.76
N LYS A 232 14.93 9.69 10.24
CA LYS A 232 14.47 10.31 11.51
C LYS A 232 14.36 9.32 12.68
N GLY A 233 14.88 8.10 12.51
CA GLY A 233 15.02 7.11 13.58
C GLY A 233 16.28 7.31 14.42
N ASN A 234 16.69 6.27 15.14
CA ASN A 234 17.92 6.31 15.92
C ASN A 234 19.15 6.28 15.01
N SER A 235 20.19 7.01 15.38
CA SER A 235 21.47 6.99 14.68
C SER A 235 22.20 5.67 14.93
N ALA A 236 22.95 5.21 13.93
CA ALA A 236 23.90 4.12 14.11
C ALA A 236 25.26 4.67 14.59
N PRO A 237 26.07 3.86 15.28
CA PRO A 237 27.44 4.23 15.64
C PRO A 237 28.35 4.34 14.41
N GLY A 238 29.34 5.22 14.47
CA GLY A 238 30.35 5.37 13.42
C GLY A 238 29.78 5.90 12.10
N ASN A 239 30.18 5.30 10.99
CA ASN A 239 29.74 5.67 9.64
C ASN A 239 28.37 5.08 9.26
N GLY A 240 27.58 4.66 10.24
CA GLY A 240 26.25 4.14 10.03
C GLY A 240 25.22 5.22 9.67
N VAL A 241 24.14 4.81 8.99
CA VAL A 241 23.02 5.71 8.64
C VAL A 241 21.93 5.63 9.70
N PRO A 242 21.20 6.73 9.98
CA PRO A 242 20.06 6.66 10.89
C PRO A 242 18.96 5.70 10.41
N GLY A 243 18.23 5.14 11.36
CA GLY A 243 16.98 4.42 11.11
C GLY A 243 15.88 5.35 10.63
N ASP A 244 14.69 4.80 10.42
CA ASP A 244 13.50 5.56 10.01
C ASP A 244 12.55 5.78 11.18
N LEU A 245 11.74 6.83 11.10
CA LEU A 245 10.60 7.05 11.98
C LEU A 245 9.34 6.48 11.32
N LEU A 246 8.76 5.46 11.95
CA LEU A 246 7.51 4.83 11.56
C LEU A 246 6.37 5.46 12.36
N VAL A 247 5.48 6.16 11.65
CA VAL A 247 4.34 6.86 12.22
C VAL A 247 3.11 6.01 11.98
N ALA A 248 2.62 5.36 13.04
CA ALA A 248 1.36 4.64 13.01
C ALA A 248 0.21 5.64 13.23
N ILE A 249 -0.73 5.68 12.29
CA ILE A 249 -1.91 6.51 12.37
C ILE A 249 -2.97 5.81 13.23
N GLU A 250 -3.57 6.57 14.15
CA GLU A 250 -4.68 6.15 14.98
C GLU A 250 -5.83 7.16 14.79
N THR A 251 -6.97 6.73 14.26
CA THR A 251 -8.11 7.63 14.06
C THR A 251 -8.97 7.71 15.32
N VAL A 252 -9.27 8.93 15.76
CA VAL A 252 -10.21 9.17 16.86
C VAL A 252 -11.64 9.07 16.33
N GLU A 253 -12.48 8.28 16.99
CA GLU A 253 -13.90 8.18 16.66
C GLU A 253 -14.58 9.54 16.83
N HIS A 254 -15.42 9.92 15.87
CA HIS A 254 -16.19 11.16 15.92
C HIS A 254 -17.56 10.89 16.54
N ASP A 255 -18.05 11.82 17.36
CA ASP A 255 -19.29 11.63 18.14
C ASP A 255 -20.52 11.35 17.27
N THR A 256 -20.59 11.98 16.08
CA THR A 256 -21.75 11.91 15.19
C THR A 256 -21.50 11.25 13.84
N LEU A 257 -20.23 11.07 13.44
CA LEU A 257 -19.86 10.60 12.09
C LEU A 257 -19.09 9.30 12.20
N LYS A 258 -19.58 8.26 11.56
CA LYS A 258 -18.92 6.96 11.48
C LYS A 258 -18.31 6.78 10.11
N ARG A 259 -17.01 6.50 10.04
CA ARG A 259 -16.31 6.23 8.78
C ARG A 259 -16.43 4.75 8.41
N GLU A 260 -16.82 4.49 7.17
CA GLU A 260 -16.77 3.16 6.55
C GLU A 260 -16.10 3.27 5.17
N GLY A 261 -14.82 2.87 5.09
CA GLY A 261 -13.99 3.09 3.91
C GLY A 261 -13.86 4.59 3.58
N ASP A 262 -14.25 4.97 2.37
CA ASP A 262 -14.28 6.37 1.92
C ASP A 262 -15.61 7.08 2.27
N ASN A 263 -16.63 6.33 2.70
CA ASN A 263 -17.95 6.88 3.02
C ASN A 263 -18.08 7.23 4.50
N LEU A 264 -19.01 8.13 4.78
CA LEU A 264 -19.37 8.55 6.14
C LEU A 264 -20.83 8.25 6.40
N HIS A 265 -21.13 7.87 7.63
CA HIS A 265 -22.47 7.55 8.10
C HIS A 265 -22.84 8.52 9.21
N TYR A 266 -24.02 9.13 9.08
CA TYR A 266 -24.57 10.05 10.07
C TYR A 266 -25.98 9.61 10.44
N ASP A 267 -26.24 9.44 11.73
CA ASP A 267 -27.55 9.09 12.26
C ASP A 267 -28.35 10.38 12.54
N LEU A 268 -29.32 10.70 11.67
CA LEU A 268 -30.19 11.86 11.82
C LEU A 268 -31.49 11.46 12.50
N TYR A 269 -31.70 11.94 13.73
CA TYR A 269 -32.98 11.79 14.43
C TYR A 269 -33.93 12.94 14.11
N ILE A 270 -35.14 12.61 13.67
CA ILE A 270 -36.21 13.59 13.35
C ILE A 270 -37.48 13.26 14.12
N SER A 271 -38.30 14.27 14.42
CA SER A 271 -39.58 14.03 15.08
C SER A 271 -40.62 13.45 14.09
N ILE A 272 -41.67 12.81 14.63
CA ILE A 272 -42.81 12.36 13.83
C ILE A 272 -43.44 13.53 13.04
N SER A 273 -43.54 14.72 13.65
CA SER A 273 -44.08 15.91 12.98
C SER A 273 -43.21 16.34 11.78
N GLU A 274 -41.89 16.30 11.92
CA GLU A 274 -40.95 16.61 10.83
C GLU A 274 -41.01 15.56 9.72
N ALA A 275 -41.18 14.29 10.08
CA ALA A 275 -41.31 13.20 9.12
C ALA A 275 -42.59 13.34 8.28
N VAL A 276 -43.71 13.71 8.92
CA VAL A 276 -45.01 13.87 8.26
C VAL A 276 -45.04 15.12 7.38
N LEU A 277 -44.63 16.27 7.92
CA LEU A 277 -44.75 17.57 7.22
C LEU A 277 -43.61 17.84 6.24
N GLY A 278 -42.49 17.14 6.39
CA GLY A 278 -41.24 17.53 5.75
C GLY A 278 -40.59 18.72 6.49
N SER A 279 -39.27 18.84 6.36
CA SER A 279 -38.51 19.89 7.03
C SER A 279 -37.19 20.14 6.33
N SER A 280 -36.48 21.20 6.70
CA SER A 280 -35.08 21.39 6.31
C SER A 280 -34.21 21.36 7.55
N LYS A 281 -33.26 20.45 7.59
CA LYS A 281 -32.33 20.28 8.72
C LYS A 281 -30.93 20.66 8.30
N GLU A 282 -30.16 21.14 9.25
CA GLU A 282 -28.75 21.43 9.08
C GLU A 282 -27.96 20.34 9.82
N ILE A 283 -27.08 19.66 9.09
CA ILE A 283 -26.26 18.56 9.61
C ILE A 283 -24.80 18.93 9.55
N ASP A 284 -24.02 18.42 10.51
CA ASP A 284 -22.59 18.59 10.53
C ASP A 284 -21.95 17.59 9.55
N ALA A 285 -21.29 18.12 8.52
CA ALA A 285 -20.49 17.34 7.58
C ALA A 285 -19.01 17.70 7.74
N ILE A 286 -18.13 16.93 7.13
CA ILE A 286 -16.71 17.28 7.11
C ILE A 286 -16.52 18.58 6.31
N GLY A 287 -15.94 19.59 6.96
CA GLY A 287 -15.70 20.91 6.35
C GLY A 287 -16.85 21.91 6.53
N GLY A 288 -17.88 21.58 7.33
CA GLY A 288 -18.89 22.53 7.77
C GLY A 288 -20.31 21.99 7.71
N LYS A 289 -21.28 22.87 7.94
CA LYS A 289 -22.69 22.52 8.01
C LYS A 289 -23.32 22.46 6.63
N VAL A 290 -24.16 21.44 6.40
CA VAL A 290 -24.89 21.24 5.15
C VAL A 290 -26.39 21.22 5.46
N ARG A 291 -27.16 22.00 4.69
CA ARG A 291 -28.63 21.97 4.78
C ARG A 291 -29.18 20.86 3.88
N ILE A 292 -29.96 19.96 4.47
CA ILE A 292 -30.67 18.89 3.79
C ILE A 292 -32.18 19.15 3.83
N LYS A 293 -32.86 18.84 2.73
CA LYS A 293 -34.32 18.88 2.66
C LYS A 293 -34.86 17.48 2.89
N LEU A 294 -35.77 17.37 3.86
CA LEU A 294 -36.52 16.17 4.18
C LEU A 294 -37.88 16.28 3.50
N GLU A 295 -38.21 15.27 2.70
CA GLU A 295 -39.51 15.16 2.03
C GLU A 295 -40.61 14.86 3.05
N ALA A 296 -41.81 15.36 2.78
CA ALA A 296 -42.99 15.01 3.57
C ALA A 296 -43.30 13.51 3.40
N GLY A 297 -43.69 12.85 4.49
CA GLY A 297 -43.92 11.40 4.53
C GLY A 297 -42.64 10.56 4.51
N ILE A 298 -41.49 11.12 4.90
CA ILE A 298 -40.24 10.38 4.95
C ILE A 298 -40.30 9.24 5.97
N GLN A 299 -39.99 8.03 5.51
CA GLN A 299 -39.99 6.84 6.35
C GLN A 299 -38.69 6.69 7.12
N SER A 300 -38.78 6.09 8.31
CA SER A 300 -37.62 5.74 9.13
C SER A 300 -36.77 4.67 8.41
N GLY A 301 -35.45 4.78 8.52
CA GLY A 301 -34.49 3.93 7.82
C GLY A 301 -34.30 4.27 6.33
N LYS A 302 -34.84 5.40 5.84
CA LYS A 302 -34.46 5.95 4.53
C LYS A 302 -33.04 6.50 4.63
N ILE A 303 -32.21 6.18 3.62
CA ILE A 303 -30.83 6.65 3.53
C ILE A 303 -30.78 7.78 2.49
N LEU A 304 -30.38 8.96 2.92
CA LEU A 304 -30.14 10.10 2.02
C LEU A 304 -28.65 10.16 1.71
N ARG A 305 -28.31 10.16 0.42
CA ARG A 305 -26.91 10.16 -0.04
C ARG A 305 -26.50 11.55 -0.51
N LEU A 306 -25.53 12.14 0.19
CA LEU A 306 -24.87 13.39 -0.20
C LEU A 306 -23.57 13.06 -0.92
N ARG A 307 -23.57 13.25 -2.24
CA ARG A 307 -22.43 12.86 -3.08
C ARG A 307 -21.20 13.73 -2.83
N GLY A 308 -20.03 13.09 -2.74
CA GLY A 308 -18.74 13.77 -2.60
C GLY A 308 -18.55 14.50 -1.25
N LYS A 309 -19.32 14.12 -0.23
CA LYS A 309 -19.24 14.66 1.14
C LYS A 309 -18.64 13.67 2.14
N GLY A 310 -18.04 12.59 1.65
CA GLY A 310 -17.26 11.63 2.42
C GLY A 310 -15.77 12.00 2.48
N ILE A 311 -14.91 10.99 2.61
CA ILE A 311 -13.45 11.16 2.70
C ILE A 311 -12.81 11.05 1.33
N THR A 312 -11.78 11.86 1.10
CA THR A 312 -10.96 11.81 -0.12
C THR A 312 -10.16 10.52 -0.16
N SER A 313 -10.24 9.79 -1.27
CA SER A 313 -9.53 8.52 -1.42
C SER A 313 -8.01 8.74 -1.50
N LEU A 314 -7.24 7.88 -0.84
CA LEU A 314 -5.77 7.90 -0.88
C LEU A 314 -5.21 7.42 -2.22
N ASN A 315 -5.84 6.39 -2.80
CA ASN A 315 -5.34 5.63 -3.95
C ASN A 315 -6.06 5.97 -5.27
N GLY A 316 -7.05 6.86 -5.24
CA GLY A 316 -7.94 7.12 -6.38
C GLY A 316 -8.27 8.60 -6.56
N TYR A 317 -8.97 8.88 -7.66
CA TYR A 317 -9.55 10.20 -7.91
C TYR A 317 -11.00 10.21 -7.43
N GLY A 318 -11.25 10.95 -6.35
CA GLY A 318 -12.61 11.16 -5.83
C GLY A 318 -12.68 11.24 -4.32
N SER A 319 -13.86 11.62 -3.85
CA SER A 319 -14.25 11.58 -2.45
C SER A 319 -15.45 10.65 -2.32
N GLY A 320 -15.55 9.92 -1.22
CA GLY A 320 -16.73 9.13 -0.91
C GLY A 320 -17.95 10.01 -0.64
N ASP A 321 -19.03 9.37 -0.21
CA ASP A 321 -20.32 9.99 0.04
C ASP A 321 -20.63 10.07 1.55
N LEU A 322 -21.48 11.02 1.92
CA LEU A 322 -22.09 11.06 3.26
C LEU A 322 -23.50 10.44 3.18
N LEU A 323 -23.68 9.33 3.89
CA LEU A 323 -24.92 8.57 4.02
C LEU A 323 -25.61 8.98 5.32
N VAL A 324 -26.74 9.66 5.17
CA VAL A 324 -27.56 10.13 6.28
C VAL A 324 -28.68 9.13 6.52
N HIS A 325 -28.62 8.43 7.65
CA HIS A 325 -29.63 7.47 8.08
C HIS A 325 -30.71 8.22 8.85
N VAL A 326 -31.90 8.30 8.27
CA VAL A 326 -33.02 9.03 8.90
C VAL A 326 -33.73 8.10 9.89
N ASN A 327 -33.74 8.49 11.16
CA ASN A 327 -34.41 7.77 12.24
C ASN A 327 -35.55 8.62 12.79
N VAL A 328 -36.79 8.16 12.65
CA VAL A 328 -37.93 8.83 13.27
C VAL A 328 -37.93 8.51 14.77
N TRP A 329 -37.81 9.55 15.59
CA TRP A 329 -37.77 9.45 17.03
C TRP A 329 -39.18 9.58 17.62
N THR A 330 -39.55 8.60 18.45
CA THR A 330 -40.82 8.56 19.16
C THR A 330 -40.61 9.02 20.62
N PRO A 331 -41.34 10.04 21.10
CA PRO A 331 -41.22 10.51 22.47
C PRO A 331 -41.69 9.45 23.47
N LYS A 332 -40.98 9.33 24.60
CA LYS A 332 -41.33 8.40 25.69
C LYS A 332 -42.44 8.93 26.60
N GLU A 333 -42.55 10.25 26.70
CA GLU A 333 -43.52 10.93 27.54
C GLU A 333 -44.28 11.94 26.69
N VAL A 334 -45.59 12.02 26.92
CA VAL A 334 -46.50 12.91 26.18
C VAL A 334 -47.46 13.59 27.15
N THR A 335 -47.83 14.83 26.85
CA THR A 335 -48.83 15.58 27.63
C THR A 335 -50.23 15.01 27.40
N LYS A 336 -51.20 15.37 28.25
CA LYS A 336 -52.60 14.95 28.10
C LYS A 336 -53.17 15.34 26.72
N GLU A 337 -52.89 16.57 26.28
CA GLU A 337 -53.32 17.07 24.96
C GLU A 337 -52.70 16.27 23.80
N GLN A 338 -51.41 15.94 23.89
CA GLN A 338 -50.73 15.12 22.88
C GLN A 338 -51.27 13.69 22.86
N LYS A 339 -51.59 13.12 24.02
CA LYS A 339 -52.21 11.80 24.11
C LYS A 339 -53.57 11.78 23.43
N GLU A 340 -54.44 12.75 23.72
CA GLU A 340 -55.75 12.90 23.08
C GLU A 340 -55.65 13.14 21.56
N PHE A 341 -54.56 13.77 21.08
CA PHE A 341 -54.28 13.89 19.66
C PHE A 341 -53.97 12.53 19.02
N PHE A 342 -53.08 11.73 19.61
CA PHE A 342 -52.73 10.41 19.07
C PHE A 342 -53.89 9.40 19.17
N GLU A 343 -54.72 9.46 20.21
CA GLU A 343 -55.92 8.62 20.34
C GLU A 343 -56.93 8.91 19.22
N ARG A 344 -57.11 10.17 18.84
CA ARG A 344 -57.96 10.55 17.69
C ARG A 344 -57.42 10.02 16.37
N MET A 345 -56.09 10.06 16.20
CA MET A 345 -55.42 9.60 14.98
C MET A 345 -55.35 8.08 14.88
N GLN A 346 -55.52 7.33 15.97
CA GLN A 346 -55.40 5.87 15.98
C GLN A 346 -56.38 5.16 15.03
N ASN A 347 -57.56 5.75 14.81
CA ASN A 347 -58.59 5.21 13.92
C ASN A 347 -58.59 5.84 12.52
N ASP A 348 -57.64 6.74 12.23
CA ASP A 348 -57.53 7.38 10.91
C ASP A 348 -56.82 6.45 9.92
N GLU A 349 -57.34 6.35 8.69
CA GLU A 349 -56.78 5.48 7.66
C GLU A 349 -55.33 5.80 7.30
N ASN A 350 -54.89 7.06 7.46
CA ASN A 350 -53.53 7.51 7.13
C ASN A 350 -52.49 7.10 8.19
N PHE A 351 -52.93 6.84 9.43
CA PHE A 351 -52.07 6.40 10.52
C PHE A 351 -52.06 4.87 10.68
N THR A 352 -52.86 4.17 9.87
CA THR A 352 -52.82 2.71 9.76
C THR A 352 -51.62 2.30 8.88
N PRO A 353 -50.61 1.59 9.41
CA PRO A 353 -49.42 1.23 8.64
C PRO A 353 -49.77 0.31 7.46
N LYS A 354 -49.45 0.75 6.24
CA LYS A 354 -49.63 -0.02 5.00
C LYS A 354 -48.29 -0.10 4.25
N PRO A 355 -47.30 -0.88 4.74
CA PRO A 355 -45.99 -0.95 4.10
C PRO A 355 -46.11 -1.49 2.67
N GLU A 356 -45.53 -0.78 1.71
CA GLU A 356 -45.51 -1.21 0.32
C GLU A 356 -44.35 -2.20 0.08
N LYS A 357 -44.39 -2.96 -1.03
CA LYS A 357 -43.30 -3.90 -1.38
C LYS A 357 -41.94 -3.20 -1.58
N SER A 358 -41.92 -1.90 -1.81
CA SER A 358 -40.72 -1.06 -1.86
C SER A 358 -40.15 -0.76 -0.48
N ASP A 359 -40.96 -0.84 0.58
CA ASP A 359 -40.57 -0.56 1.95
C ASP A 359 -39.96 -1.81 2.57
N LYS A 360 -38.72 -2.12 2.16
CA LYS A 360 -37.98 -3.25 2.72
C LYS A 360 -37.97 -3.18 4.25
N SER A 361 -38.40 -4.25 4.90
CA SER A 361 -38.36 -4.36 6.36
C SER A 361 -36.91 -4.31 6.86
N PHE A 362 -36.73 -3.99 8.14
CA PHE A 362 -35.40 -4.04 8.78
C PHE A 362 -34.71 -5.38 8.55
N PHE A 363 -35.44 -6.50 8.68
CA PHE A 363 -34.90 -7.84 8.48
C PHE A 363 -34.54 -8.14 7.03
N GLU A 364 -35.30 -7.63 6.06
CA GLU A 364 -34.97 -7.78 4.63
C GLU A 364 -33.71 -6.98 4.28
N LYS A 365 -33.57 -5.76 4.79
CA LYS A 365 -32.35 -4.95 4.61
C LYS A 365 -31.13 -5.64 5.21
N VAL A 366 -31.25 -6.21 6.41
CA VAL A 366 -30.16 -6.96 7.05
C VAL A 366 -29.84 -8.23 6.26
N LYS A 367 -30.85 -8.98 5.81
CA LYS A 367 -30.65 -10.18 5.00
C LYS A 367 -29.90 -9.86 3.70
N ASP A 368 -30.27 -8.78 3.01
CA ASP A 368 -29.60 -8.31 1.79
C ASP A 368 -28.14 -7.90 2.01
N MET A 369 -27.74 -7.54 3.25
CA MET A 369 -26.34 -7.23 3.57
C MET A 369 -25.47 -8.48 3.83
N PHE A 370 -26.09 -9.62 4.16
CA PHE A 370 -25.40 -10.89 4.43
C PHE A 370 -25.56 -11.93 3.31
N SER A 371 -26.34 -11.60 2.27
CA SER A 371 -26.49 -12.38 1.03
C SER A 371 -25.51 -11.87 -0.01
#